data_AF-A0A2P7SPF4-F1
#
_entry.id   AF-A0A2P7SPF4-F1
#
_cell.length_a   1.000
_cell.length_b   1.000
_cell.length_c   1.000
_cell.angle_alpha   90.00
_cell.angle_beta   90.00
_cell.angle_gamma   90.00
#
_symmetry.space_group_name_H-M   'P 1'
#
loop_
_entity.id
_entity.type
_entity.pdbx_description
1 polymer ?
#
loop_
_entity_poly.entity_id
_entity_poly.type
_entity_poly.pdbx_seq_one_letter_code
_entity_poly.pdbx_strand_id
1 'polypeptide(L)'
;MDQSYGILSMPGTGFFGMLVIGFLAGYVAEKTMNRDHGFLTNILVGIAGSFVGGTLAGLIGFNYYGFLGNLVVAIAGAILILWIFGRSQAAGSR
;
A
#
# COMPACT_ATOMS: atom_id res chain seq x y z
N MET A 1 -31.13 -11.63 -2.06
CA MET A 1 -29.81 -12.28 -2.01
C MET A 1 -28.89 -11.31 -1.30
N ASP A 2 -28.67 -11.53 -0.01
CA ASP A 2 -27.76 -10.73 0.80
C ASP A 2 -26.33 -11.03 0.37
N GLN A 3 -25.87 -10.35 -0.68
CA GLN A 3 -24.45 -10.22 -0.90
C GLN A 3 -23.95 -9.25 0.16
N SER A 4 -23.58 -9.80 1.31
CA SER A 4 -22.67 -9.17 2.25
C SER A 4 -21.41 -8.80 1.46
N TYR A 5 -21.43 -7.61 0.88
CA TYR A 5 -20.24 -6.89 0.44
C TYR A 5 -19.49 -6.46 1.70
N GLY A 6 -19.03 -7.45 2.46
CA GLY A 6 -18.01 -7.22 3.45
C GLY A 6 -16.77 -6.70 2.75
N ILE A 7 -15.87 -6.09 3.52
CA ILE A 7 -14.57 -5.53 3.13
C ILE A 7 -13.69 -6.51 2.28
N LEU A 8 -14.14 -7.77 2.13
CA LEU A 8 -13.57 -8.87 1.36
C LEU A 8 -14.08 -8.99 -0.09
N SER A 9 -15.04 -8.18 -0.53
CA SER A 9 -15.65 -8.27 -1.87
C SER A 9 -15.66 -6.93 -2.59
N MET A 10 -14.49 -6.35 -2.86
CA MET A 10 -14.38 -5.32 -3.89
C MET A 10 -14.45 -5.99 -5.29
N PRO A 11 -15.36 -5.55 -6.18
CA PRO A 11 -15.45 -6.10 -7.53
C PRO A 11 -14.18 -5.78 -8.32
N GLY A 12 -13.48 -6.83 -8.76
CA GLY A 12 -12.32 -6.73 -9.67
C GLY A 12 -11.02 -7.35 -9.16
N THR A 13 -10.85 -7.52 -7.85
CA THR A 13 -9.67 -8.18 -7.27
C THR A 13 -10.05 -8.85 -5.95
N GLY A 14 -10.26 -10.16 -5.93
CA GLY A 14 -10.54 -10.90 -4.69
C GLY A 14 -9.42 -10.78 -3.66
N PHE A 15 -9.58 -11.41 -2.48
CA PHE A 15 -8.60 -11.43 -1.39
C PHE A 15 -7.14 -11.66 -1.86
N PHE A 16 -6.94 -12.56 -2.82
CA PHE A 16 -5.63 -12.81 -3.44
C PHE A 16 -5.06 -11.59 -4.17
N GLY A 17 -5.88 -10.81 -4.88
CA GLY A 17 -5.44 -9.61 -5.58
C GLY A 17 -4.95 -8.52 -4.62
N MET A 18 -5.60 -8.37 -3.45
CA MET A 18 -5.13 -7.43 -2.42
C MET A 18 -3.76 -7.83 -1.87
N LEU A 19 -3.53 -9.12 -1.61
CA LEU A 19 -2.23 -9.63 -1.17
C LEU A 19 -1.13 -9.41 -2.22
N VAL A 20 -1.43 -9.70 -3.49
CA VAL A 20 -0.50 -9.48 -4.61
C VAL A 20 -0.19 -7.99 -4.76
N ILE A 21 -1.20 -7.13 -4.70
CA ILE A 21 -1.03 -5.67 -4.77
C ILE A 21 -0.17 -5.18 -3.60
N GLY A 22 -0.46 -5.61 -2.37
CA GLY A 22 0.31 -5.22 -1.20
C GLY A 22 1.77 -5.62 -1.31
N PHE A 23 2.04 -6.87 -1.72
CA PHE A 23 3.40 -7.35 -1.93
C PHE A 23 4.15 -6.55 -3.01
N LEU A 24 3.53 -6.38 -4.18
CA LEU A 24 4.11 -5.60 -5.28
C LEU A 24 4.33 -4.14 -4.89
N ALA A 25 3.38 -3.52 -4.19
CA ALA A 25 3.47 -2.14 -3.76
C ALA A 25 4.62 -1.91 -2.79
N GLY A 26 4.79 -2.79 -1.80
CA GLY A 26 5.90 -2.74 -0.85
C GLY A 26 7.26 -2.89 -1.53
N TYR A 27 7.39 -3.85 -2.44
CA TYR A 27 8.62 -4.08 -3.20
C TYR A 27 8.98 -2.89 -4.11
N VAL A 28 7.99 -2.34 -4.83
CA VAL A 28 8.21 -1.16 -5.68
C VAL A 28 8.60 0.05 -4.84
N ALA A 29 7.90 0.30 -3.73
CA ALA A 29 8.18 1.43 -2.85
C ALA A 29 9.59 1.36 -2.25
N GLU A 30 10.02 0.16 -1.82
CA GLU A 30 11.38 -0.09 -1.36
C GLU A 30 12.41 0.25 -2.43
N LYS A 31 12.24 -0.27 -3.65
CA LYS A 31 13.17 -0.03 -4.76
C LYS A 31 13.24 1.45 -5.12
N THR A 32 12.10 2.14 -5.14
CA THR A 32 12.03 3.59 -5.36
C THR A 32 12.76 4.36 -4.26
N MET A 33 12.73 3.89 -3.02
CA MET A 33 13.43 4.51 -1.89
C MET A 33 14.91 4.16 -1.80
N ASN A 34 15.42 3.28 -2.68
CA ASN A 34 16.80 2.79 -2.68
C ASN A 34 17.23 2.29 -1.28
N ARG A 35 16.35 1.50 -0.66
CA ARG A 35 16.60 0.85 0.63
C ARG A 35 16.61 -0.66 0.45
N ASP A 36 17.38 -1.35 1.28
CA ASP A 36 17.38 -2.80 1.38
C ASP A 36 16.69 -3.19 2.70
N HIS A 37 15.41 -3.49 2.61
CA HIS A 37 14.63 -4.09 3.68
C HIS A 37 14.36 -5.57 3.38
N GLY A 38 13.99 -6.32 4.43
CA GLY A 38 13.60 -7.72 4.26
C GLY A 38 12.24 -7.87 3.59
N PHE A 39 12.01 -9.04 2.99
CA PHE A 39 10.73 -9.46 2.42
C PHE A 39 9.53 -9.21 3.35
N LEU A 40 9.72 -9.44 4.66
CA LEU A 40 8.69 -9.23 5.68
C LEU A 40 8.31 -7.74 5.82
N THR A 41 9.30 -6.85 5.80
CA THR A 41 9.09 -5.39 5.86
C THR A 41 8.31 -4.91 4.65
N ASN A 42 8.63 -5.41 3.45
CA ASN A 42 7.92 -5.02 2.23
C ASN A 42 6.44 -5.39 2.29
N ILE A 43 6.11 -6.59 2.77
CA ILE A 43 4.71 -6.99 2.93
C ILE A 43 4.00 -6.11 3.95
N LEU A 44 4.60 -5.87 5.12
CA LEU A 44 4.00 -5.05 6.17
C LEU A 44 3.78 -3.61 5.70
N VAL A 45 4.79 -3.03 5.06
CA VAL A 45 4.74 -1.67 4.48
C VAL A 45 3.72 -1.60 3.36
N GLY A 46 3.65 -2.62 2.50
CA GLY A 46 2.66 -2.69 1.43
C GLY A 46 1.22 -2.77 1.93
N ILE A 47 0.97 -3.59 2.96
CA ILE A 47 -0.33 -3.67 3.62
C ILE A 47 -0.67 -2.33 4.27
N ALA A 48 0.21 -1.77 5.09
CA ALA A 48 -0.01 -0.48 5.73
C ALA A 48 -0.20 0.66 4.69
N GLY A 49 0.56 0.61 3.61
CA GLY A 49 0.51 1.53 2.48
C GLY A 49 -0.83 1.49 1.75
N SER A 50 -1.46 0.32 1.64
CA SER A 50 -2.81 0.20 1.05
C SER A 50 -3.87 0.95 1.87
N PHE A 51 -3.80 0.88 3.21
CA PHE A 51 -4.71 1.62 4.09
C PHE A 51 -4.47 3.13 4.01
N VAL A 52 -3.20 3.56 4.10
CA VAL A 52 -2.83 4.98 4.06
C VAL A 52 -3.16 5.58 2.70
N GLY A 53 -2.76 4.90 1.62
CA GLY A 53 -3.01 5.34 0.24
C GLY A 53 -4.50 5.44 -0.06
N GLY A 54 -5.29 4.43 0.31
CA GLY A 54 -6.74 4.44 0.08
C GLY A 54 -7.44 5.56 0.85
N THR A 55 -7.03 5.79 2.10
CA THR A 55 -7.56 6.91 2.91
C THR A 55 -7.23 8.25 2.26
N LEU A 56 -5.99 8.46 1.81
CA LEU A 56 -5.57 9.69 1.15
C LEU A 56 -6.29 9.92 -0.18
N ALA A 57 -6.42 8.88 -1.00
CA ALA A 57 -7.14 8.95 -2.26
C ALA A 57 -8.63 9.31 -2.03
N GLY A 58 -9.24 8.75 -0.99
CA GLY A 58 -10.60 9.09 -0.56
C GLY A 58 -10.73 10.55 -0.11
N LEU A 59 -9.77 11.06 0.67
CA LEU A 59 -9.77 12.46 1.14
C LEU A 59 -9.63 13.48 0.00
N ILE A 60 -8.89 13.13 -1.05
CA ILE A 60 -8.68 13.99 -2.23
C ILE A 60 -9.84 13.85 -3.23
N GLY A 61 -10.78 12.91 -3.02
CA GLY A 61 -11.85 12.62 -3.97
C GLY A 61 -11.34 11.95 -5.25
N PHE A 62 -10.17 11.31 -5.20
CA PHE A 62 -9.59 10.60 -6.32
C PHE A 62 -10.27 9.24 -6.47
N ASN A 63 -11.02 9.06 -7.55
CA ASN A 63 -11.68 7.80 -7.85
C ASN A 63 -10.74 6.88 -8.63
N TYR A 64 -10.45 5.73 -8.05
CA TYR A 64 -9.61 4.70 -8.65
C TYR A 64 -10.37 3.37 -8.65
N TYR A 65 -10.26 2.63 -9.75
CA TYR A 65 -10.96 1.36 -9.92
C TYR A 65 -10.03 0.29 -10.51
N GLY A 66 -10.36 -0.96 -10.20
CA GLY A 66 -9.64 -2.13 -10.69
C GLY A 66 -8.26 -2.33 -10.05
N PHE A 67 -7.60 -3.40 -10.50
CA PHE A 67 -6.31 -3.85 -9.97
C PHE A 67 -5.23 -2.76 -10.05
N LEU A 68 -5.10 -2.11 -11.21
CA LEU A 68 -4.06 -1.11 -11.45
C LEU A 68 -4.25 0.15 -10.62
N GLY A 69 -5.49 0.65 -10.49
CA GLY A 69 -5.79 1.80 -9.63
C GLY A 69 -5.42 1.53 -8.18
N ASN A 70 -5.82 0.36 -7.68
CA ASN A 70 -5.51 -0.04 -6.30
C ASN A 70 -4.00 -0.27 -6.08
N LEU A 71 -3.28 -0.77 -7.09
CA LEU A 71 -1.82 -0.90 -7.06
C LEU A 71 -1.12 0.45 -6.97
N VAL A 72 -1.50 1.42 -7.80
CA VAL A 72 -0.90 2.77 -7.79
C VAL A 72 -1.12 3.45 -6.44
N VAL A 73 -2.35 3.36 -5.91
CA VAL A 73 -2.69 3.95 -4.61
C VAL A 73 -1.92 3.28 -3.48
N ALA A 74 -1.79 1.95 -3.49
CA ALA A 74 -1.00 1.22 -2.50
C ALA A 74 0.49 1.57 -2.58
N ILE A 75 1.07 1.71 -3.79
CA ILE A 75 2.46 2.14 -3.99
C ILE A 75 2.66 3.54 -3.40
N ALA A 76 1.78 4.50 -3.71
CA ALA A 76 1.88 5.86 -3.21
C ALA A 76 1.84 5.91 -1.67
N GLY A 77 0.92 5.15 -1.05
CA GLY A 77 0.86 5.03 0.41
C GLY A 77 2.08 4.36 1.02
N ALA A 78 2.61 3.29 0.40
CA ALA A 78 3.82 2.60 0.86
C ALA A 78 5.06 3.51 0.79
N ILE A 79 5.21 4.28 -0.30
CA ILE A 79 6.28 5.28 -0.45
C ILE A 79 6.17 6.33 0.66
N LEU A 80 4.96 6.84 0.94
CA LEU A 80 4.75 7.81 2.03
C LEU A 80 5.19 7.25 3.39
N ILE A 81 4.82 6.01 3.70
CA ILE A 81 5.21 5.36 4.96
C ILE A 81 6.74 5.23 5.04
N LEU A 82 7.39 4.70 4.01
CA LEU A 82 8.84 4.55 4.00
C LEU A 82 9.56 5.90 4.07
N TRP A 83 9.00 6.94 3.46
CA TRP A 83 9.54 8.29 3.53
C TRP A 83 9.57 8.78 4.98
N ILE A 84 8.44 8.70 5.68
CA ILE A 84 8.32 9.10 7.09
C ILE A 84 9.24 8.23 7.97
N PHE A 85 9.21 6.91 7.77
CA PHE A 85 10.00 5.97 8.56
C PHE A 85 11.52 6.10 8.34
N GLY A 86 11.97 6.51 7.16
CA GLY A 86 13.40 6.81 6.97
C GLY A 86 13.79 8.14 7.58
N ARG A 87 12.89 9.12 7.54
CA ARG A 87 13.11 10.41 8.19
C ARG A 87 13.25 10.26 9.70
N SER A 88 12.47 9.39 10.34
CA SER A 88 12.59 9.12 11.78
C SER A 88 13.90 8.41 12.14
N GLN A 89 14.38 7.48 11.31
CA GLN A 89 15.66 6.79 11.54
C GLN A 89 16.87 7.72 11.39
N ALA A 90 16.83 8.67 10.45
CA ALA A 90 17.88 9.68 10.30
C ALA A 90 18.04 10.60 11.53
N ALA A 91 17.00 10.74 12.35
CA ALA A 91 17.03 11.56 13.56
C ALA A 91 17.57 10.83 14.80
N GLY A 92 17.66 9.48 14.76
CA GLY A 92 18.04 8.64 15.91
C GLY A 92 19.52 8.25 15.98
N SER A 93 20.36 8.62 15.00
CA SER A 93 21.78 8.25 14.97
C SER A 93 22.71 9.27 15.66
N ARG A 94 22.25 9.90 16.75
CA ARG A 94 23.09 10.73 17.62
C ARG A 94 23.38 10.03 18.92
#